data_AF-A0A8B6D9W8-F1
#
_entry.id   AF-A0A8B6D9W8-F1
#
_cell.length_a   1.000
_cell.length_b   1.000
_cell.length_c   1.000
_cell.angle_alpha   90.00
_cell.angle_beta   90.00
_cell.angle_gamma   90.00
#
_symmetry.space_group_name_H-M   'P 1'
#
loop_
_entity.id
_entity.type
_entity.pdbx_description
1 polymer ?
#
loop_
_entity_poly.entity_id
_entity_poly.type
_entity_poly.pdbx_seq_one_letter_code
_entity_poly.pdbx_strand_id
1 'polypeptide(L)'
;MVIGIPGDILVLIPTDEILDNISPQIGKMVFQLGTDLGLSITDLEHIDKCNCDLTTQSKEVLFRWRRDRLVRPTIHVLEQALVNSRKGSRCLEEVVKNVALKTLRAVETITDKIRDIYSDKIIQDIQISQILDHMMTHLVISADDRRDIEHYPRQDDQNKALLDIVI
;
A
#
# COMPACT_ATOMS: atom_id res chain seq x y z
N MET A 1 -19.18 -13.63 -12.69
CA MET A 1 -19.25 -12.38 -11.90
C MET A 1 -18.00 -11.58 -12.22
N VAL A 2 -18.10 -10.55 -13.08
CA VAL A 2 -16.95 -9.68 -13.41
C VAL A 2 -16.87 -8.65 -12.29
N ILE A 3 -15.96 -8.87 -11.35
CA ILE A 3 -15.71 -7.91 -10.27
C ILE A 3 -14.90 -6.78 -10.91
N GLY A 4 -15.55 -5.70 -11.35
CA GLY A 4 -14.88 -4.54 -11.93
C GLY A 4 -13.85 -3.94 -10.95
N ILE A 5 -12.84 -3.25 -11.49
CA ILE A 5 -11.84 -2.54 -10.68
C ILE A 5 -12.57 -1.49 -9.82
N PRO A 6 -12.40 -1.50 -8.48
CA PRO A 6 -12.94 -0.46 -7.61
C PRO A 6 -12.58 0.95 -8.10
N GLY A 7 -13.54 1.88 -8.11
CA GLY A 7 -13.36 3.22 -8.68
C GLY A 7 -12.19 4.01 -8.08
N ASP A 8 -11.87 3.78 -6.80
CA ASP A 8 -10.77 4.45 -6.11
C ASP A 8 -9.38 4.02 -6.62
N ILE A 9 -9.29 2.84 -7.25
CA ILE A 9 -8.02 2.33 -7.83
C ILE A 9 -7.76 2.98 -9.19
N LEU A 10 -8.80 3.35 -9.92
CA LEU A 10 -8.68 3.91 -11.27
C LEU A 10 -7.96 5.27 -11.30
N VAL A 11 -8.00 6.03 -10.19
CA VAL A 11 -7.31 7.32 -10.07
C VAL A 11 -5.84 7.21 -9.63
N LEU A 12 -5.37 6.01 -9.27
CA LEU A 12 -4.00 5.79 -8.82
C LEU A 12 -3.01 5.80 -9.98
N ILE A 13 -1.77 6.17 -9.68
CA ILE A 13 -0.64 6.06 -10.61
C ILE A 13 -0.17 4.59 -10.61
N PRO A 14 -0.01 3.94 -11.78
CA PRO A 14 0.45 2.56 -11.84
C PRO A 14 1.89 2.43 -11.33
N THR A 15 2.10 1.48 -10.43
CA THR A 15 3.40 1.14 -9.85
C THR A 15 4.30 0.43 -10.84
N ASP A 16 5.61 0.36 -10.56
CA ASP A 16 6.56 -0.41 -11.36
C ASP A 16 6.13 -1.87 -11.51
N GLU A 17 5.62 -2.48 -10.43
CA GLU A 17 5.10 -3.84 -10.45
C GLU A 17 3.94 -4.00 -11.45
N ILE A 18 3.01 -3.04 -11.52
CA ILE A 18 1.92 -3.09 -12.49
C ILE A 18 2.48 -3.00 -13.91
N LEU A 19 3.36 -2.03 -14.18
CA LEU A 19 3.95 -1.83 -15.51
C LEU A 19 4.77 -3.04 -15.96
N ASP A 20 5.57 -3.63 -15.07
CA ASP A 20 6.38 -4.80 -15.35
C ASP A 20 5.53 -6.03 -15.68
N ASN A 21 4.40 -6.21 -14.99
CA ASN A 21 3.51 -7.35 -15.21
C ASN A 21 2.68 -7.24 -16.50
N ILE A 22 2.31 -6.03 -16.93
CA ILE A 22 1.53 -5.83 -18.17
C ILE A 22 2.41 -5.76 -19.42
N SER A 23 3.69 -5.34 -19.30
CA SER A 23 4.57 -5.13 -20.44
C SER A 23 4.73 -6.35 -21.36
N PRO A 24 4.93 -7.58 -20.86
CA PRO A 24 5.01 -8.77 -21.71
C PRO A 24 3.71 -9.09 -22.46
N GLN A 25 2.58 -8.55 -22.00
CA GLN A 25 1.25 -8.87 -22.51
C GLN A 25 0.80 -7.92 -23.64
N ILE A 26 1.47 -6.77 -23.80
CA ILE A 26 1.16 -5.77 -24.83
C ILE A 26 1.63 -6.25 -26.21
N GLY A 27 2.86 -6.78 -26.28
CA GLY A 27 3.44 -7.34 -27.50
C GLY A 27 3.44 -6.36 -28.68
N LYS A 28 2.93 -6.78 -29.84
CA LYS A 28 2.98 -6.02 -31.10
C LYS A 28 2.17 -4.72 -31.09
N MET A 29 1.33 -4.51 -30.07
CA MET A 29 0.46 -3.33 -29.98
C MET A 29 1.12 -2.16 -29.25
N VAL A 30 2.37 -2.32 -28.82
CA VAL A 30 3.13 -1.34 -28.04
C VAL A 30 3.13 0.07 -28.64
N PHE A 31 3.27 0.19 -29.97
CA PHE A 31 3.32 1.50 -30.63
C PHE A 31 1.94 2.15 -30.78
N GLN A 32 0.90 1.35 -31.04
CA GLN A 32 -0.48 1.85 -31.02
C GLN A 32 -0.83 2.32 -29.62
N LEU A 33 -0.51 1.52 -28.60
CA LEU A 33 -0.72 1.87 -27.21
C LEU A 33 0.04 3.16 -26.85
N GLY A 34 1.30 3.28 -27.25
CA GLY A 34 2.09 4.49 -27.01
C GLY A 34 1.46 5.74 -27.60
N THR A 35 0.91 5.62 -28.82
CA THR A 35 0.15 6.71 -29.48
C THR A 35 -1.13 7.04 -28.71
N ASP A 36 -1.87 6.03 -28.27
CA ASP A 36 -3.10 6.19 -27.47
C ASP A 36 -2.82 6.80 -26.08
N LEU A 37 -1.60 6.60 -25.57
CA LEU A 37 -1.09 7.18 -24.33
C LEU A 37 -0.50 8.60 -24.53
N GLY A 38 -0.47 9.10 -25.77
CA GLY A 38 -0.03 10.47 -26.09
C GLY A 38 1.47 10.64 -26.32
N LEU A 39 2.24 9.56 -26.46
CA LEU A 39 3.66 9.66 -26.80
C LEU A 39 3.86 10.13 -28.24
N SER A 40 4.94 10.89 -28.47
CA SER A 40 5.28 11.36 -29.80
C SER A 40 5.76 10.22 -30.71
N ILE A 41 5.50 10.31 -32.01
CA ILE A 41 6.01 9.34 -32.99
C ILE A 41 7.55 9.27 -32.92
N THR A 42 8.22 10.40 -32.71
CA THR A 42 9.68 10.46 -32.56
C THR A 42 10.18 9.67 -31.35
N ASP A 43 9.47 9.73 -30.21
CA ASP A 43 9.80 8.91 -29.05
C ASP A 43 9.63 7.43 -29.35
N LEU A 44 8.53 7.06 -30.01
CA LEU A 44 8.24 5.68 -30.37
C LEU A 44 9.28 5.10 -31.34
N GLU A 45 9.68 5.85 -32.36
CA GLU A 45 10.77 5.45 -33.27
C GLU A 45 12.12 5.28 -32.55
N HIS A 46 12.39 6.13 -31.56
CA HIS A 46 13.59 6.00 -30.76
C HIS A 46 13.55 4.74 -29.89
N ILE A 47 12.40 4.44 -29.26
CA ILE A 47 12.20 3.22 -28.49
C ILE A 47 12.39 1.98 -29.37
N ASP A 48 11.85 1.98 -30.59
CA ASP A 48 11.98 0.87 -31.54
C ASP A 48 13.45 0.61 -31.91
N LYS A 49 14.21 1.68 -32.17
CA LYS A 49 15.64 1.58 -32.51
C LYS A 49 16.52 1.15 -31.35
N CYS A 50 16.17 1.51 -30.11
CA CYS A 50 17.00 1.27 -28.94
C CYS A 50 16.75 -0.07 -28.24
N ASN A 51 15.62 -0.74 -28.51
CA ASN A 51 15.21 -1.95 -27.79
C ASN A 51 14.91 -3.09 -28.76
N CYS A 52 15.50 -4.26 -28.52
CA CYS A 52 15.48 -5.39 -29.44
C CYS A 52 14.24 -6.29 -29.33
N ASP A 53 13.48 -6.22 -28.23
CA ASP A 53 12.31 -7.05 -28.00
C ASP A 53 11.08 -6.24 -27.58
N LEU A 54 9.90 -6.77 -27.91
CA LEU A 54 8.62 -6.12 -27.68
C LEU A 54 8.31 -5.91 -26.19
N THR A 55 8.85 -6.73 -25.29
CA THR A 55 8.61 -6.58 -23.85
C THR A 55 9.38 -5.37 -23.33
N THR A 56 10.65 -5.24 -23.70
CA THR A 56 11.48 -4.09 -23.32
C THR A 56 10.94 -2.81 -23.96
N GLN A 57 10.51 -2.86 -25.22
CA GLN A 57 9.81 -1.73 -25.87
C GLN A 57 8.54 -1.35 -25.11
N SER A 58 7.73 -2.33 -24.68
CA SER A 58 6.49 -2.10 -23.93
C SER A 58 6.74 -1.48 -22.56
N LYS A 59 7.78 -1.95 -21.85
CA LYS A 59 8.22 -1.32 -20.61
C LYS A 59 8.58 0.14 -20.86
N GLU A 60 9.45 0.41 -21.82
CA GLU A 60 9.93 1.77 -22.07
C GLU A 60 8.79 2.73 -22.45
N VAL A 61 7.84 2.29 -23.29
CA VAL A 61 6.63 3.08 -23.60
C VAL A 61 5.86 3.44 -22.33
N LEU A 62 5.57 2.47 -21.46
CA LEU A 62 4.83 2.68 -20.24
C LEU A 62 5.58 3.56 -19.23
N PHE A 63 6.89 3.37 -19.10
CA PHE A 63 7.74 4.18 -18.21
C PHE A 63 7.84 5.63 -18.69
N ARG A 64 7.97 5.86 -20.01
CA ARG A 64 7.97 7.23 -20.55
C ARG A 64 6.63 7.90 -20.39
N TRP A 65 5.54 7.23 -20.72
CA TRP A 65 4.18 7.75 -20.50
C TRP A 65 3.97 8.15 -19.04
N ARG A 66 4.37 7.31 -18.09
CA ARG A 66 4.23 7.63 -16.66
C ARG A 66 5.10 8.81 -16.20
N ARG A 67 6.24 9.05 -16.86
CA ARG A 67 7.14 10.17 -16.55
C ARG A 67 6.75 11.47 -17.23
N ASP A 68 5.89 11.40 -18.26
CA ASP A 68 5.37 12.58 -18.92
C ASP A 68 4.54 13.40 -17.94
N ARG A 69 4.88 14.69 -17.81
CA ARG A 69 4.22 15.62 -16.88
C ARG A 69 2.97 16.25 -17.48
N LEU A 70 2.74 16.09 -18.78
CA LEU A 70 1.61 16.69 -19.50
C LEU A 70 0.33 15.86 -19.36
N VAL A 71 0.46 14.55 -19.11
CA VAL A 71 -0.66 13.62 -18.95
C VAL A 71 -0.67 13.11 -17.53
N ARG A 72 -1.84 13.05 -16.88
CA ARG A 72 -1.95 12.42 -15.55
C ARG A 72 -1.95 10.90 -15.74
N PRO A 73 -0.88 10.18 -15.35
CA PRO A 73 -0.72 8.77 -15.70
C PRO A 73 -1.48 7.90 -14.70
N THR A 74 -2.78 7.79 -14.89
CA THR A 74 -3.65 7.01 -14.00
C THR A 74 -3.92 5.62 -14.57
N ILE A 75 -4.26 4.66 -13.70
CA ILE A 75 -4.71 3.32 -14.11
C ILE A 75 -5.90 3.42 -15.08
N HIS A 76 -6.78 4.40 -14.91
CA HIS A 76 -7.89 4.64 -15.83
C HIS A 76 -7.44 4.98 -17.26
N VAL A 77 -6.47 5.88 -17.42
CA VAL A 77 -5.96 6.27 -18.74
C VAL A 77 -5.29 5.08 -19.42
N LEU A 78 -4.53 4.30 -18.65
CA LEU A 78 -3.92 3.07 -19.13
C LEU A 78 -4.95 2.02 -19.54
N GLU A 79 -6.01 1.85 -18.75
CA GLU A 79 -7.12 0.96 -19.05
C GLU A 79 -7.82 1.37 -20.36
N GLN A 80 -8.15 2.65 -20.51
CA GLN A 80 -8.76 3.16 -21.74
C GLN A 80 -7.89 2.91 -22.96
N ALA A 81 -6.58 3.19 -22.88
CA ALA A 81 -5.65 2.95 -23.98
C ALA A 81 -5.52 1.43 -24.30
N LEU A 82 -5.56 0.57 -23.28
CA LEU A 82 -5.52 -0.89 -23.44
C LEU A 82 -6.83 -1.48 -24.00
N VAL A 83 -7.97 -0.85 -23.70
CA VAL A 83 -9.28 -1.19 -24.31
C VAL A 83 -9.30 -0.77 -25.78
N ASN A 84 -8.83 0.43 -26.09
CA ASN A 84 -8.80 0.98 -27.45
C ASN A 84 -7.89 0.16 -28.37
N SER A 85 -6.78 -0.34 -27.82
CA SER A 85 -5.87 -1.28 -28.50
C SER A 85 -6.40 -2.74 -28.54
N ARG A 86 -7.69 -3.00 -28.29
CA ARG A 86 -8.45 -4.25 -28.56
C ARG A 86 -7.99 -5.57 -27.90
N LYS A 87 -6.98 -5.63 -27.02
CA LYS A 87 -6.65 -6.88 -26.27
C LYS A 87 -6.17 -6.72 -24.81
N GLY A 88 -6.05 -5.52 -24.25
CA GLY A 88 -5.35 -5.33 -22.96
C GLY A 88 -6.21 -5.30 -21.68
N SER A 89 -7.53 -5.16 -21.77
CA SER A 89 -8.38 -4.90 -20.59
C SER A 89 -8.42 -6.04 -19.56
N ARG A 90 -8.55 -7.30 -19.99
CA ARG A 90 -8.58 -8.45 -19.06
C ARG A 90 -7.26 -8.62 -18.30
N CYS A 91 -6.14 -8.39 -18.98
CA CYS A 91 -4.80 -8.52 -18.41
C CYS A 91 -4.55 -7.47 -17.32
N LEU A 92 -4.95 -6.22 -17.56
CA LEU A 92 -4.84 -5.15 -16.56
C LEU A 92 -5.71 -5.45 -15.33
N GLU A 93 -6.95 -5.89 -15.54
CA GLU A 93 -7.87 -6.21 -14.44
C GLU A 93 -7.32 -7.33 -13.54
N GLU A 94 -6.77 -8.39 -14.11
CA GLU A 94 -6.17 -9.49 -13.36
C GLU A 94 -4.90 -9.06 -12.61
N VAL A 95 -4.02 -8.30 -13.26
CA VAL A 95 -2.78 -7.79 -12.65
C VAL A 95 -3.10 -6.84 -11.48
N VAL A 96 -4.01 -5.89 -11.68
CA VAL A 96 -4.42 -4.94 -10.64
C VAL A 96 -5.03 -5.67 -9.44
N LYS A 97 -5.90 -6.67 -9.68
CA LYS A 97 -6.46 -7.51 -8.60
C LYS A 97 -5.38 -8.27 -7.84
N ASN A 98 -4.43 -8.88 -8.55
CA ASN A 98 -3.36 -9.65 -7.92
C ASN A 98 -2.44 -8.76 -7.07
N VAL A 99 -2.09 -7.57 -7.56
CA VAL A 99 -1.31 -6.59 -6.79
C VAL A 99 -2.10 -6.14 -5.56
N ALA A 100 -3.38 -5.78 -5.71
CA ALA A 100 -4.23 -5.37 -4.58
C ALA A 100 -4.35 -6.47 -3.51
N LEU A 101 -4.52 -7.74 -3.92
CA LEU A 101 -4.56 -8.89 -3.01
C LEU A 101 -3.24 -9.11 -2.26
N LYS A 102 -2.09 -8.97 -2.93
CA LYS A 102 -0.77 -9.05 -2.27
C LYS A 102 -0.61 -7.94 -1.25
N THR A 103 -0.97 -6.71 -1.61
CA THR A 103 -0.90 -5.56 -0.71
C THR A 103 -1.79 -5.76 0.51
N LEU A 104 -3.03 -6.25 0.32
CA LEU A 104 -3.94 -6.52 1.43
C LEU A 104 -3.34 -7.52 2.42
N ARG A 105 -2.82 -8.66 1.93
CA ARG A 105 -2.16 -9.67 2.78
C ARG A 105 -0.95 -9.14 3.53
N ALA A 106 -0.15 -8.28 2.89
CA ALA A 106 0.98 -7.63 3.52
C ALA A 106 0.54 -6.71 4.65
N VAL A 107 -0.53 -5.93 4.45
CA VAL A 107 -1.11 -5.05 5.48
C VAL A 107 -1.66 -5.87 6.65
N GLU A 108 -2.36 -6.97 6.39
CA GLU A 108 -2.84 -7.88 7.44
C GLU A 108 -1.67 -8.41 8.28
N THR A 109 -0.61 -8.89 7.61
CA THR A 109 0.60 -9.40 8.27
C THR A 109 1.30 -8.32 9.12
N ILE A 110 1.39 -7.10 8.60
CA ILE A 110 1.98 -5.97 9.35
C ILE A 110 1.10 -5.63 10.56
N THR A 111 -0.22 -5.62 10.38
CA THR A 111 -1.18 -5.32 11.45
C THR A 111 -1.08 -6.34 12.57
N ASP A 112 -0.98 -7.63 12.23
CA ASP A 112 -0.81 -8.70 13.23
C ASP A 112 0.53 -8.57 13.94
N LYS A 113 1.64 -8.30 13.23
CA LYS A 113 2.94 -8.04 13.87
C LYS A 113 2.92 -6.83 14.82
N ILE A 114 2.22 -5.77 14.43
CA ILE A 114 2.04 -4.59 15.29
C ILE A 114 1.23 -4.99 16.53
N ARG A 115 0.14 -5.74 16.36
CA ARG A 115 -0.67 -6.24 17.47
C ARG A 115 0.16 -7.08 18.44
N ASP A 116 1.00 -7.98 17.93
CA ASP A 116 1.88 -8.81 18.74
C ASP A 116 2.91 -7.96 19.49
N ILE A 117 3.54 -6.98 18.84
CA ILE A 117 4.49 -6.06 19.50
C ILE A 117 3.81 -5.25 20.62
N TYR A 118 2.62 -4.70 20.36
CA TYR A 118 1.87 -3.97 21.38
C TYR A 118 1.47 -4.88 22.55
N SER A 119 0.99 -6.09 22.26
CA SER A 119 0.47 -7.02 23.27
C SER A 119 1.57 -7.69 24.09
N ASP A 120 2.66 -8.13 23.44
CA ASP A 120 3.71 -8.93 24.08
C ASP A 120 4.85 -8.09 24.64
N LYS A 121 5.16 -6.92 24.06
CA LYS A 121 6.30 -6.12 24.53
C LYS A 121 5.87 -4.91 25.34
N ILE A 122 4.97 -4.09 24.81
CA ILE A 122 4.66 -2.81 25.48
C ILE A 122 3.79 -3.05 26.72
N ILE A 123 2.76 -3.88 26.60
CA ILE A 123 1.88 -4.20 27.73
C ILE A 123 2.64 -5.08 28.74
N GLN A 124 3.26 -6.19 28.33
CA GLN A 124 3.91 -7.08 29.30
C GLN A 124 5.22 -6.53 29.92
N ASP A 125 6.05 -5.76 29.20
CA ASP A 125 7.32 -5.27 29.75
C ASP A 125 7.16 -4.06 30.68
N ILE A 126 6.09 -3.28 30.54
CA ILE A 126 5.79 -2.16 31.44
C ILE A 126 4.80 -2.65 32.50
N GLN A 127 5.31 -3.33 33.52
CA GLN A 127 4.49 -3.78 34.63
C GLN A 127 3.99 -2.58 35.44
N ILE A 128 2.66 -2.38 35.50
CA ILE A 128 2.05 -1.32 36.30
C ILE A 128 2.53 -1.35 37.76
N SER A 129 2.76 -2.54 38.31
CA SER A 129 3.30 -2.69 39.67
C SER A 129 4.64 -1.96 39.86
N GLN A 130 5.52 -1.96 38.87
CA GLN A 130 6.81 -1.23 38.91
C GLN A 130 6.61 0.29 38.86
N ILE A 131 5.62 0.76 38.10
CA ILE A 131 5.25 2.18 38.05
C ILE A 131 4.67 2.61 39.40
N LEU A 132 3.74 1.83 39.96
CA LEU A 132 3.12 2.10 41.26
C LEU A 132 4.16 2.07 42.39
N ASP A 133 5.12 1.14 42.37
CA ASP A 133 6.24 1.09 43.32
C ASP A 133 7.07 2.39 43.26
N HIS A 134 7.43 2.83 42.07
CA HIS A 134 8.19 4.06 41.88
C HIS A 134 7.41 5.30 42.34
N MET A 135 6.13 5.38 42.00
CA MET A 135 5.26 6.50 42.36
C MET A 135 4.96 6.55 43.86
N MET A 136 4.78 5.41 44.53
CA MET A 136 4.67 5.35 46.00
C MET A 136 5.99 5.78 46.66
N THR A 137 7.14 5.38 46.12
CA THR A 137 8.47 5.78 46.64
C THR A 137 8.66 7.29 46.61
N HIS A 138 8.12 7.96 45.59
CA HIS A 138 8.17 9.40 45.44
C HIS A 138 6.93 10.14 46.00
N LEU A 139 6.07 9.45 46.75
CA LEU A 139 4.85 9.99 47.39
C LEU A 139 3.87 10.66 46.40
N VAL A 140 3.84 10.20 45.15
CA VAL A 140 2.92 10.70 44.12
C VAL A 140 1.52 10.12 44.28
N ILE A 141 1.42 8.87 44.76
CA ILE A 141 0.17 8.18 45.06
C ILE A 141 0.26 7.48 46.42
N SER A 142 -0.88 7.24 47.05
CA SER A 142 -0.99 6.52 48.32
C SER A 142 -1.09 5.00 48.14
N ALA A 143 -0.94 4.27 49.25
CA ALA A 143 -1.19 2.83 49.28
C ALA A 143 -2.66 2.47 49.02
N ASP A 144 -3.58 3.41 49.24
CA ASP A 144 -5.01 3.23 48.95
C ASP A 144 -5.25 3.32 47.44
N ASP A 145 -4.68 4.34 46.79
CA ASP A 145 -4.72 4.53 45.34
C ASP A 145 -4.16 3.31 44.59
N ARG A 146 -3.05 2.74 45.08
CA ARG A 146 -2.49 1.50 44.52
C ARG A 146 -3.48 0.33 44.58
N ARG A 147 -4.14 0.13 45.73
CA ARG A 147 -5.08 -0.99 45.91
C ARG A 147 -6.29 -0.84 44.99
N ASP A 148 -6.75 0.39 44.78
CA ASP A 148 -7.85 0.70 43.87
C ASP A 148 -7.45 0.47 42.40
N ILE A 149 -6.21 0.80 42.02
CA ILE A 149 -5.68 0.52 40.68
C ILE A 149 -5.49 -0.99 40.47
N GLU A 150 -4.84 -1.70 41.38
CA GLU A 150 -4.57 -3.15 41.25
C GLU A 150 -5.84 -4.01 41.31
N HIS A 151 -6.98 -3.44 41.74
CA HIS A 151 -8.28 -4.13 41.71
C HIS A 151 -8.75 -4.44 40.28
N TYR A 152 -8.27 -3.71 39.26
CA TYR A 152 -8.63 -3.98 37.88
C TYR A 152 -7.83 -5.16 37.30
N PRO A 153 -8.49 -6.14 36.66
CA PRO A 153 -7.84 -7.36 36.18
C PRO A 153 -7.07 -7.17 34.85
N ARG A 154 -7.34 -6.08 34.11
CA ARG A 154 -6.68 -5.78 32.83
C ARG A 154 -5.78 -4.57 32.98
N GLN A 155 -4.58 -4.64 32.40
CA GLN A 155 -3.61 -3.55 32.43
C GLN A 155 -4.12 -2.27 31.76
N ASP A 156 -4.98 -2.36 30.74
CA ASP A 156 -5.60 -1.19 30.11
C ASP A 156 -6.49 -0.41 31.10
N ASP A 157 -7.25 -1.14 31.92
CA ASP A 157 -8.14 -0.57 32.93
C ASP A 157 -7.33 0.00 34.12
N GLN A 158 -6.26 -0.70 34.51
CA GLN A 158 -5.31 -0.22 35.51
C GLN A 158 -4.59 1.07 35.05
N ASN A 159 -4.13 1.13 33.78
CA ASN A 159 -3.49 2.31 33.19
C ASN A 159 -4.45 3.51 33.17
N LYS A 160 -5.72 3.26 32.87
CA LYS A 160 -6.76 4.29 32.87
C LYS A 160 -7.00 4.83 34.29
N ALA A 161 -7.16 3.96 35.27
CA ALA A 161 -7.33 4.36 36.67
C ALA A 161 -6.13 5.17 37.20
N LEU A 162 -4.90 4.79 36.80
CA LEU A 162 -3.70 5.55 37.13
C LEU A 162 -3.72 6.97 36.52
N LEU A 163 -4.12 7.10 35.25
CA LEU A 163 -4.23 8.41 34.60
C LEU A 163 -5.27 9.31 35.29
N ASP A 164 -6.39 8.75 35.74
CA ASP A 164 -7.45 9.48 36.45
C ASP A 164 -6.99 10.04 37.82
N ILE A 165 -5.91 9.50 38.39
CA ILE A 165 -5.33 9.97 39.67
C ILE A 165 -4.22 11.04 39.43
N VAL A 166 -3.47 10.92 38.34
CA VAL A 166 -2.26 11.73 38.09
C VAL A 166 -2.56 13.00 37.27
N ILE A 167 -3.64 13.01 36.48
CA ILE A 167 -4.08 14.14 35.64
C ILE A 167 -5.22 14.90 36.33
#